data_AF-A0A6V8Q968-F1
#
_entry.id   AF-A0A6V8Q968-F1
#
_cell.length_a   1.000
_cell.length_b   1.000
_cell.length_c   1.000
_cell.angle_alpha   90.00
_cell.angle_beta   90.00
_cell.angle_gamma   90.00
#
_symmetry.space_group_name_H-M   'P 1'
#
loop_
_entity.id
_entity.type
_entity.pdbx_description
1 polymer ?
#
loop_
_entity_poly.entity_id
_entity_poly.type
_entity_poly.pdbx_seq_one_letter_code
_entity_poly.pdbx_strand_id
1 'polypeptide(L)'
;WVGTQEVIGDALEKGHVDPREISAVGVTNQRETAVIWEKATGQPIGNAIVWQCTRTREICQELLDQGLEEMIRNNTGLVIATYFSGPKIKWILDNLGFSQNLKLVEQKG
;
A
#
# COMPACT_ATOMS: atom_id res chain seq x y z
N TRP A 1 10.85 3.32 -3.80
CA TRP A 1 11.79 2.27 -3.37
C TRP A 1 13.21 2.65 -3.72
N VAL A 2 13.58 2.68 -5.02
CA VAL A 2 14.93 3.08 -5.46
C VAL A 2 15.37 4.42 -4.86
N GLY A 3 14.55 5.46 -4.99
CA GLY A 3 14.87 6.76 -4.37
C GLY A 3 15.06 6.73 -2.85
N THR A 4 14.41 5.81 -2.12
CA THR A 4 14.66 5.62 -0.68
C THR A 4 16.03 5.00 -0.44
N GLN A 5 16.44 4.04 -1.25
CA GLN A 5 17.76 3.40 -1.13
C GLN A 5 18.88 4.38 -1.48
N GLU A 6 18.69 5.19 -2.53
CA GLU A 6 19.64 6.21 -2.97
C GLU A 6 19.90 7.25 -1.87
N VAL A 7 18.84 7.86 -1.30
CA VAL A 7 19.02 8.87 -0.25
C VAL A 7 19.62 8.31 1.04
N ILE A 8 19.39 7.03 1.35
CA ILE A 8 20.05 6.35 2.46
C ILE A 8 21.55 6.25 2.19
N GLY A 9 21.94 5.79 0.99
CA GLY A 9 23.35 5.71 0.57
C GLY A 9 24.04 7.07 0.68
N ASP A 10 23.43 8.10 0.08
CA ASP A 10 23.93 9.47 0.12
C ASP A 10 24.09 10.02 1.55
N ALA A 11 23.15 9.71 2.43
CA ALA A 11 23.18 10.17 3.81
C ALA A 11 24.33 9.53 4.60
N LEU A 12 24.57 8.23 4.41
CA LEU A 12 25.66 7.51 5.05
C LEU A 12 27.02 7.99 4.56
N GLU A 13 27.15 8.21 3.24
CA GLU A 13 28.37 8.75 2.63
C GLU A 13 28.69 10.15 3.15
N LYS A 14 27.71 11.08 3.12
CA LYS A 14 27.87 12.45 3.63
C LYS A 14 28.14 12.51 5.13
N GLY A 15 27.57 11.56 5.89
CA GLY A 15 27.76 11.45 7.33
C GLY A 15 29.06 10.75 7.72
N HIS A 16 29.78 10.13 6.78
CA HIS A 16 30.90 9.23 7.06
C HIS A 16 30.56 8.14 8.08
N VAL A 17 29.33 7.63 8.06
CA VAL A 17 28.84 6.63 9.00
C VAL A 17 28.97 5.25 8.39
N ASP A 18 29.60 4.33 9.12
CA ASP A 18 29.58 2.92 8.75
C ASP A 18 28.17 2.36 9.03
N PRO A 19 27.51 1.69 8.06
CA PRO A 19 26.20 1.07 8.29
C PRO A 19 26.15 0.16 9.53
N ARG A 20 27.28 -0.43 9.94
CA ARG A 20 27.42 -1.30 11.12
C ARG A 20 27.31 -0.55 12.46
N GLU A 21 27.43 0.77 12.45
CA GLU A 21 27.29 1.64 13.64
C GLU A 21 25.83 2.05 13.89
N ILE A 22 24.92 1.77 12.94
CA ILE A 22 23.51 2.12 13.05
C ILE A 22 22.85 1.22 14.10
N SER A 23 22.47 1.83 15.23
CA SER A 23 21.78 1.11 16.32
C SER A 23 20.31 0.81 16.02
N ALA A 24 19.64 1.66 15.22
CA ALA A 24 18.22 1.52 14.89
C ALA A 24 17.86 2.27 13.61
N VAL A 25 16.76 1.85 12.97
CA VAL A 25 16.16 2.53 11.81
C VAL A 25 14.73 2.94 12.17
N GLY A 26 14.47 4.25 12.14
CA GLY A 26 13.12 4.79 12.21
C GLY A 26 12.48 4.83 10.83
N VAL A 27 11.26 4.30 10.70
CA VAL A 27 10.51 4.32 9.44
C VAL A 27 9.31 5.23 9.58
N THR A 28 9.17 6.16 8.65
CA THR A 28 7.97 6.99 8.50
C THR A 28 7.61 7.07 7.02
N ASN A 29 6.33 7.27 6.73
CA ASN A 29 5.82 7.28 5.37
C ASN A 29 4.60 8.18 5.24
N GLN A 30 4.29 8.55 4.01
CA GLN A 30 2.96 9.06 3.68
C GLN A 30 1.91 8.01 4.07
N ARG A 31 0.89 8.44 4.80
CA ARG A 31 -0.19 7.57 5.24
C ARG A 31 -1.19 7.31 4.10
N GLU A 32 -2.06 6.32 4.29
CA GLU A 32 -3.18 5.91 3.42
C GLU A 32 -2.86 5.44 1.97
N THR A 33 -1.69 5.75 1.42
CA THR A 33 -1.25 5.19 0.14
C THR A 33 -1.25 3.66 0.21
N ALA A 34 -1.87 3.00 -0.78
CA ALA A 34 -2.01 1.55 -0.82
C ALA A 34 -1.12 0.94 -1.92
N VAL A 35 -0.43 -0.15 -1.58
CA VAL A 35 0.37 -0.98 -2.49
C VAL A 35 0.04 -2.44 -2.20
N ILE A 36 -0.14 -3.24 -3.24
CA ILE A 36 -0.28 -4.71 -3.15
C ILE A 36 0.82 -5.35 -3.98
N TRP A 37 1.40 -6.42 -3.47
CA TRP A 37 2.48 -7.16 -4.13
C TRP A 37 2.32 -8.67 -3.91
N GLU A 38 2.94 -9.45 -4.79
CA GLU A 38 3.02 -10.89 -4.62
C GLU A 38 4.03 -11.23 -3.51
N LYS A 39 3.59 -12.00 -2.51
CA LYS A 39 4.44 -12.37 -1.36
C LYS A 39 5.71 -13.11 -1.75
N ALA A 40 5.64 -13.99 -2.75
CA ALA A 40 6.76 -14.85 -3.15
C ALA A 40 7.88 -14.07 -3.85
N THR A 41 7.52 -13.06 -4.65
CA THR A 41 8.47 -12.35 -5.52
C THR A 41 8.74 -10.92 -5.08
N GLY A 42 7.88 -10.35 -4.22
CA GLY A 42 7.91 -8.93 -3.89
C GLY A 42 7.42 -8.02 -5.02
N GLN A 43 6.97 -8.58 -6.14
CA GLN A 43 6.59 -7.78 -7.31
C GLN A 43 5.24 -7.10 -7.06
N PRO A 44 5.14 -5.77 -7.24
CA PRO A 44 3.88 -5.06 -7.11
C PRO A 44 2.93 -5.50 -8.22
N ILE A 45 1.65 -5.73 -7.88
CA ILE A 45 0.63 -6.08 -8.89
C ILE A 45 0.20 -4.87 -9.73
N GLY A 46 0.63 -3.67 -9.34
CA GLY A 46 0.40 -2.41 -10.05
C GLY A 46 0.98 -1.23 -9.30
N ASN A 47 0.74 -0.02 -9.81
CA ASN A 47 1.18 1.21 -9.18
C ASN A 47 0.53 1.42 -7.81
N ALA A 48 1.26 2.08 -6.91
CA ALA A 48 0.72 2.59 -5.66
C ALA A 48 -0.47 3.53 -5.93
N ILE A 49 -1.57 3.36 -5.20
CA ILE A 49 -2.67 4.33 -5.21
C ILE A 49 -2.45 5.30 -4.06
N VAL A 50 -2.04 6.51 -4.39
CA VAL A 50 -1.72 7.56 -3.40
C VAL A 50 -2.97 8.05 -2.66
N TRP A 51 -2.79 8.53 -1.42
CA TRP A 51 -3.87 9.03 -0.56
C TRP A 51 -4.74 10.12 -1.21
N GLN A 52 -4.18 10.95 -2.10
CA GLN A 52 -4.91 11.99 -2.85
C GLN A 52 -5.83 11.44 -3.94
N CYS A 53 -5.68 10.17 -4.31
CA CYS A 53 -6.42 9.61 -5.43
C CYS A 53 -7.91 9.46 -5.10
N THR A 54 -8.77 10.05 -5.93
CA THR A 54 -10.22 10.03 -5.75
C THR A 54 -10.95 8.97 -6.57
N ARG A 55 -10.23 8.01 -7.17
CA ARG A 55 -10.81 7.02 -8.10
C ARG A 55 -11.79 6.03 -7.45
N THR A 56 -11.88 6.04 -6.13
CA THR A 56 -12.70 5.12 -5.33
C THR A 56 -14.01 5.78 -4.88
N ARG A 57 -14.43 6.86 -5.55
CA ARG A 57 -15.63 7.62 -5.19
C ARG A 57 -16.88 6.76 -5.27
N GLU A 58 -16.98 5.94 -6.31
CA GLU A 58 -18.10 5.01 -6.54
C GLU A 58 -18.17 3.97 -5.42
N ILE A 59 -17.04 3.36 -5.05
CA ILE A 59 -16.95 2.43 -3.91
C ILE A 59 -17.36 3.12 -2.60
N CYS A 60 -16.97 4.39 -2.40
CA CYS A 60 -17.38 5.14 -1.20
C CYS A 60 -18.90 5.39 -1.19
N GLN A 61 -19.49 5.71 -2.34
CA GLN A 61 -20.93 5.91 -2.47
C GLN A 61 -21.69 4.61 -2.19
N GLU A 62 -21.22 3.49 -2.72
CA GLU A 62 -21.81 2.17 -2.45
C GLU A 62 -21.85 1.84 -0.95
N LEU A 63 -20.80 2.19 -0.20
CA LEU A 63 -20.77 1.98 1.26
C LEU A 63 -21.76 2.89 2.01
N LEU A 64 -21.93 4.13 1.53
CA LEU A 64 -22.92 5.07 2.08
C LEU A 64 -24.35 4.59 1.81
N ASP A 65 -24.62 4.14 0.58
CA ASP A 65 -25.94 3.64 0.17
C ASP A 65 -26.33 2.36 0.95
N GLN A 66 -25.34 1.58 1.39
CA GLN A 66 -25.53 0.43 2.28
C GLN A 66 -25.74 0.83 3.77
N GLY A 67 -25.67 2.12 4.12
CA GLY A 67 -25.83 2.59 5.49
C GLY A 67 -24.66 2.25 6.42
N LEU A 68 -23.47 1.97 5.88
CA LEU A 68 -22.32 1.47 6.66
C LEU A 68 -21.52 2.56 7.38
N GLU A 69 -21.90 3.83 7.25
CA GLU A 69 -21.13 4.96 7.79
C GLU A 69 -20.94 4.89 9.30
N GLU A 70 -22.01 4.63 10.06
CA GLU A 70 -21.95 4.57 11.52
C GLU A 70 -21.10 3.38 12.00
N MET A 71 -21.26 2.22 11.37
CA MET A 71 -20.46 1.03 11.67
C MET A 71 -18.97 1.29 11.45
N ILE A 72 -18.60 1.87 10.31
CA ILE A 72 -17.20 2.18 9.99
C ILE A 72 -16.65 3.20 10.99
N ARG A 73 -17.41 4.25 11.30
CA ARG A 73 -17.00 5.28 12.25
C ARG A 73 -16.79 4.72 13.65
N ASN A 74 -17.70 3.88 14.14
CA ASN A 74 -17.60 3.27 15.47
C ASN A 74 -16.42 2.31 15.59
N ASN A 75 -16.12 1.56 14.52
CA ASN A 75 -15.04 0.57 14.53
C ASN A 75 -13.65 1.15 14.24
N THR A 76 -13.57 2.25 13.48
CA THR A 76 -12.28 2.77 12.98
C THR A 76 -11.98 4.20 13.41
N GLY A 77 -12.99 4.96 13.85
CA GLY A 77 -12.90 6.41 14.06
C GLY A 77 -12.87 7.22 12.76
N LEU A 78 -13.01 6.58 11.59
CA LEU A 78 -12.87 7.22 10.27
C LEU A 78 -14.23 7.46 9.62
N VAL A 79 -14.29 8.45 8.74
CA VAL A 79 -15.42 8.67 7.82
C VAL A 79 -15.22 7.87 6.52
N ILE A 80 -16.30 7.61 5.79
CA ILE A 80 -16.19 7.07 4.43
C ILE A 80 -15.65 8.17 3.52
N ALA A 81 -14.41 8.00 3.05
CA ALA A 81 -13.77 8.94 2.14
C ALA A 81 -12.77 8.24 1.23
N THR A 82 -12.56 8.80 0.04
CA THR A 82 -11.56 8.33 -0.92
C THR A 82 -10.12 8.45 -0.39
N TYR A 83 -9.91 9.24 0.67
CA TYR A 83 -8.63 9.43 1.35
C TYR A 83 -8.04 8.14 1.92
N PHE A 84 -8.86 7.21 2.44
CA PHE A 84 -8.38 6.03 3.18
C PHE A 84 -8.04 4.82 2.31
N SER A 85 -7.32 3.86 2.89
CA SER A 85 -6.75 2.71 2.17
C SER A 85 -7.78 1.65 1.76
N GLY A 86 -8.84 1.44 2.55
CA GLY A 86 -9.81 0.37 2.34
C GLY A 86 -10.42 0.36 0.92
N PRO A 87 -11.04 1.46 0.48
CA PRO A 87 -11.57 1.56 -0.88
C PRO A 87 -10.51 1.38 -1.98
N LYS A 88 -9.25 1.78 -1.72
CA LYS A 88 -8.14 1.61 -2.67
C LYS A 88 -7.76 0.15 -2.83
N ILE A 89 -7.70 -0.59 -1.73
CA ILE A 89 -7.42 -2.03 -1.74
C ILE A 89 -8.52 -2.77 -2.50
N LYS A 90 -9.80 -2.50 -2.20
CA LYS A 90 -10.93 -3.06 -2.96
C LYS A 90 -10.78 -2.79 -4.45
N TRP A 91 -10.52 -1.53 -4.84
CA TRP A 91 -10.32 -1.17 -6.24
C TRP A 91 -9.18 -1.95 -6.89
N ILE A 92 -8.03 -2.08 -6.23
CA ILE A 92 -6.89 -2.85 -6.77
C ILE A 92 -7.29 -4.30 -7.02
N LEU A 93 -7.95 -4.93 -6.05
CA LEU A 93 -8.36 -6.33 -6.16
C LEU A 93 -9.41 -6.56 -7.25
N ASP A 94 -10.38 -5.66 -7.36
CA ASP A 94 -11.46 -5.76 -8.34
C ASP A 94 -10.97 -5.49 -9.78
N ASN A 95 -9.97 -4.62 -9.97
CA ASN A 95 -9.55 -4.14 -11.30
C ASN A 95 -8.28 -4.80 -11.83
N LEU A 96 -7.32 -5.13 -10.96
CA LEU A 96 -6.04 -5.73 -11.37
C LEU A 96 -6.02 -7.25 -11.13
N GLY A 97 -6.93 -7.76 -10.28
CA GLY A 97 -6.99 -9.16 -9.89
C GLY A 97 -5.74 -9.62 -9.12
N PHE A 98 -5.74 -10.88 -8.69
CA PHE A 98 -4.53 -11.54 -8.18
C PHE A 98 -3.69 -12.19 -9.30
N SER A 99 -4.11 -12.09 -10.57
CA SER A 99 -3.65 -13.01 -11.60
C SER A 99 -3.40 -12.36 -12.96
N GLN A 100 -2.12 -12.10 -13.25
CA GLN A 100 -1.57 -12.35 -14.58
C GLN A 100 -0.27 -13.16 -14.58
N ASN A 101 0.26 -13.62 -13.43
CA ASN A 101 1.52 -14.39 -13.40
C ASN A 101 1.54 -15.61 -12.45
N LEU A 102 0.40 -16.10 -11.97
CA LEU A 102 0.33 -17.42 -11.35
C LEU A 102 0.32 -18.51 -12.44
N LYS A 103 1.42 -18.62 -13.19
CA LYS A 103 1.77 -19.91 -13.80
C LYS A 103 2.10 -20.85 -12.65
N LEU A 104 1.12 -21.67 -12.31
CA LEU A 104 1.22 -22.99 -11.71
C LEU A 104 2.67 -23.36 -11.34
N VAL A 105 3.05 -23.14 -10.08
CA VAL A 105 4.07 -23.98 -9.47
C VAL A 105 3.39 -25.33 -9.28
N GLU A 106 3.39 -26.15 -10.34
CA GLU A 106 3.13 -27.57 -10.21
C GLU A 106 4.16 -28.12 -9.23
N GLN A 107 3.64 -28.63 -8.11
CA GLN A 107 4.39 -29.47 -7.19
C GLN A 107 4.97 -30.65 -7.98
N LYS A 108 6.28 -30.65 -8.21
CA LYS A 108 7.00 -31.87 -8.55
C LYS A 108 7.32 -32.59 -7.23
N GLY A 109 6.77 -33.79 -7.11
CA GLY A 109 7.31 -34.84 -6.25
C GLY A 109 8.64 -35.37 -6.77
#